data_AF-A0A3A1P5Q4-F1
#
_entry.id   AF-A0A3A1P5Q4-F1
#
_cell.length_a   1.000
_cell.length_b   1.000
_cell.length_c   1.000
_cell.angle_alpha   90.00
_cell.angle_beta   90.00
_cell.angle_gamma   90.00
#
_symmetry.space_group_name_H-M   'P 1'
#
loop_
_entity.id
_entity.type
_entity.pdbx_description
1 polymer ?
#
loop_
_entity_poly.entity_id
_entity_poly.type
_entity_poly.pdbx_seq_one_letter_code
_entity_poly.pdbx_strand_id
1 'polypeptide(L)'
;MEANSVAGSSTSGASLDGVSSEMRSIFQAAGFTYVQKRRQWESGTCGDPPAGASYEAGAIGTIEDINGDGRPEVIVTEGGAICFGMSGLSFQLLTRQPNGQWKVMTAGIGIPELLATRGSDNFPDIQVGGPGFCFPVVRWSGGEYKLHRHEYEGKPCSPPR
;
A
#
# COMPACT_ATOMS: atom_id res chain seq x y z
N MET A 1 -12.28 34.80 -40.72
CA MET A 1 -10.80 34.74 -40.72
C MET A 1 -10.38 35.16 -39.32
N GLU A 2 -10.45 34.28 -38.32
CA GLU A 2 -9.54 33.14 -38.06
C GLU A 2 -8.09 33.62 -37.92
N ALA A 3 -7.30 33.27 -36.89
CA ALA A 3 -7.41 32.13 -35.98
C ALA A 3 -6.76 32.42 -34.61
N ASN A 4 -7.26 31.69 -33.63
CA ASN A 4 -6.77 31.51 -32.27
C ASN A 4 -5.37 30.87 -32.22
N SER A 5 -4.68 31.21 -31.12
CA SER A 5 -3.48 30.57 -30.59
C SER A 5 -3.69 29.07 -30.31
N VAL A 6 -2.67 28.24 -30.57
CA VAL A 6 -2.53 26.90 -29.95
C VAL A 6 -1.06 26.62 -29.64
N ALA A 7 -0.82 26.32 -28.37
CA ALA A 7 0.38 25.71 -27.82
C ALA A 7 0.35 24.18 -27.97
N GLY A 8 1.53 23.55 -27.93
CA GLY A 8 1.73 22.10 -27.79
C GLY A 8 2.85 21.61 -28.69
N SER A 9 3.76 20.73 -28.30
CA SER A 9 3.74 19.77 -27.20
C SER A 9 5.17 19.27 -26.98
N SER A 10 5.60 19.11 -25.73
CA SER A 10 6.75 18.27 -25.40
C SER A 10 6.30 17.27 -24.33
N THR A 11 6.11 16.04 -24.77
CA THR A 11 5.83 14.86 -23.95
C THR A 11 6.99 14.51 -23.03
N SER A 12 6.69 14.52 -21.73
CA SER A 12 6.88 13.43 -20.77
C SER A 12 8.26 12.76 -20.68
N GLY A 13 9.09 13.29 -19.77
CA GLY A 13 9.98 12.49 -18.93
C GLY A 13 9.55 12.64 -17.48
N ALA A 14 9.17 11.55 -16.80
CA ALA A 14 8.84 11.58 -15.38
C ALA A 14 10.10 11.94 -14.58
N SER A 15 10.19 13.19 -14.14
CA SER A 15 11.25 13.69 -13.26
C SER A 15 10.96 13.29 -11.82
N LEU A 16 11.97 12.79 -11.11
CA LEU A 16 11.93 12.37 -9.70
C LEU A 16 11.87 13.55 -8.70
N ASP A 17 11.23 14.66 -9.10
CA ASP A 17 10.76 15.77 -8.26
C ASP A 17 9.20 15.77 -8.12
N GLY A 18 8.53 14.83 -8.79
CA GLY A 18 7.12 14.89 -9.17
C GLY A 18 6.11 14.04 -8.38
N VAL A 19 6.39 13.66 -7.13
CA VAL A 19 5.33 13.19 -6.22
C VAL A 19 4.57 14.40 -5.69
N SER A 20 3.25 14.43 -5.85
CA SER A 20 2.40 15.51 -5.33
C SER A 20 2.57 15.66 -3.82
N SER A 21 2.20 16.83 -3.26
CA SER A 21 2.18 17.02 -1.80
C SER A 21 1.36 15.94 -1.07
N GLU A 22 0.33 15.42 -1.74
CA GLU A 22 -0.49 14.32 -1.24
C GLU A 22 0.29 13.00 -1.18
N MET A 23 1.02 12.65 -2.25
CA MET A 23 1.85 11.44 -2.23
C MET A 23 2.93 11.51 -1.16
N ARG A 24 3.50 12.71 -0.92
CA ARG A 24 4.46 12.91 0.18
C ARG A 24 3.82 12.69 1.54
N SER A 25 2.61 13.20 1.78
CA SER A 25 1.93 13.02 3.07
C SER A 25 1.53 11.56 3.31
N ILE A 26 1.13 10.82 2.27
CA ILE A 26 0.86 9.38 2.33
C ILE A 26 2.12 8.62 2.76
N PHE A 27 3.24 8.81 2.05
CA PHE A 27 4.49 8.15 2.39
C PHE A 27 4.96 8.46 3.82
N GLN A 28 4.93 9.74 4.21
CA GLN A 28 5.32 10.16 5.55
C GLN A 28 4.43 9.53 6.63
N ALA A 29 3.11 9.48 6.42
CA ALA A 29 2.19 8.82 7.34
C ALA A 29 2.40 7.30 7.41
N ALA A 30 2.82 6.68 6.30
CA ALA A 30 3.19 5.27 6.24
C ALA A 30 4.57 4.98 6.88
N GLY A 31 5.31 6.01 7.32
CA GLY A 31 6.63 5.88 7.92
C GLY A 31 7.79 5.87 6.93
N PHE A 32 7.54 6.17 5.65
CA PHE A 32 8.56 6.19 4.61
C PHE A 32 9.33 7.50 4.63
N THR A 33 10.61 7.41 4.29
CA THR A 33 11.49 8.57 4.09
C THR A 33 12.03 8.59 2.66
N TYR A 34 12.27 9.78 2.13
CA TYR A 34 12.86 9.94 0.81
C TYR A 34 14.38 9.82 0.90
N VAL A 35 14.93 8.76 0.32
CA VAL A 35 16.37 8.48 0.31
C VAL A 35 17.00 9.17 -0.91
N GLN A 36 17.61 10.34 -0.68
CA GLN A 36 18.15 11.20 -1.75
C GLN A 36 19.15 10.49 -2.67
N LYS A 37 20.04 9.66 -2.10
CA LYS A 37 21.06 8.93 -2.87
C LYS A 37 20.48 7.95 -3.90
N ARG A 38 19.30 7.40 -3.61
CA ARG A 38 18.59 6.43 -4.46
C ARG A 38 17.36 7.04 -5.15
N ARG A 39 17.00 8.28 -4.81
CA ARG A 39 15.85 9.03 -5.35
C ARG A 39 14.53 8.28 -5.25
N GLN A 40 14.29 7.66 -4.10
CA GLN A 40 13.11 6.81 -3.88
C GLN A 40 12.62 6.90 -2.43
N TRP A 41 11.38 6.47 -2.21
CA TRP A 41 10.79 6.37 -0.87
C TRP A 41 11.02 4.99 -0.29
N GLU A 42 11.37 4.91 0.99
CA GLU A 42 11.73 3.65 1.65
C GLU A 42 11.26 3.65 3.09
N SER A 43 10.83 2.50 3.60
CA SER A 43 10.45 2.39 5.03
C SER A 43 11.66 2.43 5.95
N GLY A 44 12.86 2.21 5.40
CA GLY A 44 14.10 2.04 6.16
C GLY A 44 14.29 0.64 6.76
N THR A 45 13.27 -0.23 6.67
CA THR A 45 13.34 -1.62 7.18
C THR A 45 14.46 -2.42 6.54
N CYS A 46 14.73 -2.17 5.25
CA CYS A 46 15.78 -2.83 4.48
C CYS A 46 17.20 -2.31 4.76
N GLY A 47 17.34 -1.14 5.41
CA GLY A 47 18.60 -0.41 5.49
C GLY A 47 19.19 -0.12 4.11
N ASP A 48 20.47 -0.49 3.91
CA ASP A 48 21.17 -0.39 2.64
C ASP A 48 21.39 -1.78 2.03
N PRO A 49 20.45 -2.26 1.19
CA PRO A 49 20.61 -3.57 0.56
C PRO A 49 21.84 -3.58 -0.37
N PRO A 50 22.57 -4.72 -0.45
CA PRO A 50 23.72 -4.84 -1.33
C PRO A 50 23.31 -4.69 -2.80
N ALA A 51 24.23 -4.23 -3.62
CA ALA A 51 23.99 -4.08 -5.05
C ALA A 51 23.55 -5.43 -5.66
N GLY A 52 22.46 -5.40 -6.44
CA GLY A 52 21.89 -6.60 -7.06
C GLY A 52 20.93 -7.41 -6.16
N ALA A 53 20.70 -7.01 -4.91
CA ALA A 53 19.62 -7.58 -4.12
C ALA A 53 18.26 -7.29 -4.75
N SER A 54 17.32 -8.24 -4.64
CA SER A 54 15.92 -8.00 -4.99
C SER A 54 15.33 -7.00 -4.01
N TYR A 55 15.11 -5.77 -4.48
CA TYR A 55 14.54 -4.69 -3.69
C TYR A 55 13.67 -3.81 -4.59
N GLU A 56 12.48 -3.48 -4.10
CA GLU A 56 11.52 -2.62 -4.77
C GLU A 56 11.15 -1.49 -3.81
N ALA A 57 11.29 -0.25 -4.30
CA ALA A 57 11.03 0.94 -3.52
C ALA A 57 9.57 1.03 -3.05
N GLY A 58 9.34 1.95 -2.10
CA GLY A 58 8.00 2.36 -1.70
C GLY A 58 7.13 2.76 -2.88
N ALA A 59 5.94 2.16 -2.97
CA ALA A 59 4.94 2.46 -3.98
C ALA A 59 3.59 2.79 -3.32
N ILE A 60 2.87 3.74 -3.92
CA ILE A 60 1.51 4.10 -3.54
C ILE A 60 0.57 3.42 -4.53
N GLY A 61 -0.39 2.66 -4.03
CA GLY A 61 -1.46 2.06 -4.83
C GLY A 61 -2.52 3.07 -5.26
N THR A 62 -3.69 2.59 -5.64
CA THR A 62 -4.84 3.44 -5.95
C THR A 62 -5.31 4.18 -4.69
N ILE A 63 -5.57 5.48 -4.84
CA ILE A 63 -6.21 6.30 -3.80
C ILE A 63 -7.70 6.31 -4.08
N GLU A 64 -8.48 5.58 -3.29
CA GLU A 64 -9.92 5.40 -3.51
C GLU A 64 -10.65 5.16 -2.20
N ASP A 65 -11.92 5.54 -2.15
CA ASP A 65 -12.80 5.30 -0.99
C ASP A 65 -13.29 3.85 -1.02
N ILE A 66 -12.67 2.98 -0.22
CA ILE A 66 -12.95 1.52 -0.24
C ILE A 66 -14.09 1.14 0.70
N ASN A 67 -14.45 2.01 1.65
CA ASN A 67 -15.53 1.79 2.61
C ASN A 67 -16.81 2.61 2.33
N GLY A 68 -16.76 3.57 1.43
CA GLY A 68 -17.89 4.42 1.01
C GLY A 68 -18.22 5.56 1.97
N ASP A 69 -17.27 5.99 2.82
CA ASP A 69 -17.50 7.04 3.82
C ASP A 69 -17.19 8.47 3.34
N GLY A 70 -16.79 8.60 2.07
CA GLY A 70 -16.42 9.86 1.43
C GLY A 70 -14.97 10.29 1.66
N ARG A 71 -14.15 9.49 2.36
CA ARG A 71 -12.71 9.71 2.51
C ARG A 71 -11.96 8.55 1.86
N PRO A 72 -10.87 8.83 1.13
CA PRO A 72 -10.13 7.77 0.46
C PRO A 72 -9.21 7.01 1.41
N GLU A 73 -8.95 5.77 1.03
CA GLU A 73 -7.91 4.88 1.53
C GLU A 73 -6.82 4.70 0.49
N VAL A 74 -5.68 4.16 0.94
CA VAL A 74 -4.58 3.78 0.06
C VAL A 74 -3.73 2.69 0.69
N ILE A 75 -3.24 1.77 -0.13
CA ILE A 75 -2.22 0.80 0.24
C ILE A 75 -0.86 1.33 -0.19
N VAL A 76 0.09 1.40 0.74
CA VAL A 76 1.51 1.66 0.47
C VAL A 76 2.27 0.36 0.61
N THR A 77 3.17 0.06 -0.31
CA THR A 77 3.95 -1.18 -0.31
C THR A 77 5.44 -0.91 -0.42
N GLU A 78 6.25 -1.82 0.10
CA GLU A 78 7.69 -1.92 -0.20
C GLU A 78 8.02 -3.38 -0.47
N GLY A 79 8.88 -3.65 -1.44
CA GLY A 79 9.16 -5.01 -1.89
C GLY A 79 10.63 -5.41 -1.80
N GLY A 80 10.88 -6.71 -1.92
CA GLY A 80 12.22 -7.30 -1.91
C GLY A 80 12.33 -8.48 -0.97
N ALA A 81 12.78 -9.63 -1.51
CA ALA A 81 12.93 -10.85 -0.72
C ALA A 81 13.96 -10.72 0.41
N ILE A 82 14.94 -9.82 0.25
CA ILE A 82 15.95 -9.56 1.27
C ILE A 82 15.36 -8.90 2.54
N CYS A 83 14.25 -8.17 2.41
CA CYS A 83 13.63 -7.45 3.52
C CYS A 83 12.38 -8.14 4.05
N PHE A 84 11.61 -8.76 3.15
CA PHE A 84 10.27 -9.26 3.44
C PHE A 84 10.14 -10.78 3.25
N GLY A 85 11.29 -11.47 3.21
CA GLY A 85 11.37 -12.91 3.06
C GLY A 85 10.71 -13.40 1.76
N MET A 86 10.24 -14.64 1.76
CA MET A 86 9.66 -15.24 0.56
C MET A 86 8.33 -14.59 0.12
N SER A 87 7.65 -13.87 1.00
CA SER A 87 6.48 -13.04 0.62
C SER A 87 6.86 -11.90 -0.30
N GLY A 88 8.09 -11.40 -0.20
CA GLY A 88 8.65 -10.40 -1.10
C GLY A 88 8.02 -9.00 -1.01
N LEU A 89 7.02 -8.79 -0.15
CA LEU A 89 6.27 -7.55 -0.05
C LEU A 89 5.91 -7.25 1.41
N SER A 90 5.92 -5.97 1.76
CA SER A 90 5.22 -5.44 2.93
C SER A 90 4.18 -4.43 2.49
N PHE A 91 3.15 -4.22 3.31
CA PHE A 91 2.11 -3.24 3.05
C PHE A 91 1.70 -2.49 4.31
N GLN A 92 1.17 -1.29 4.09
CA GLN A 92 0.43 -0.49 5.06
C GLN A 92 -0.87 -0.03 4.40
N LEU A 93 -2.01 -0.25 5.05
CA LEU A 93 -3.28 0.37 4.66
C LEU A 93 -3.45 1.67 5.45
N LEU A 94 -3.70 2.77 4.75
CA LEU A 94 -3.97 4.08 5.33
C LEU A 94 -5.37 4.55 4.95
N THR A 95 -5.99 5.33 5.84
CA THR A 95 -7.25 6.05 5.58
C THR A 95 -7.04 7.54 5.82
N ARG A 96 -7.71 8.37 5.01
CA ARG A 96 -7.71 9.81 5.21
C ARG A 96 -8.65 10.18 6.36
N GLN A 97 -8.11 10.91 7.33
CA GLN A 97 -8.86 11.41 8.48
C GLN A 97 -9.65 12.68 8.11
N PRO A 98 -10.68 13.05 8.90
CA PRO A 98 -11.46 14.27 8.66
C PRO A 98 -10.63 15.56 8.64
N ASN A 99 -9.49 15.59 9.33
CA ASN A 99 -8.56 16.71 9.33
C ASN A 99 -7.61 16.74 8.11
N GLY A 100 -7.81 15.83 7.14
CA GLY A 100 -7.00 15.68 5.93
C GLY A 100 -5.70 14.90 6.11
N GLN A 101 -5.34 14.50 7.33
CA GLN A 101 -4.13 13.70 7.59
C GLN A 101 -4.37 12.23 7.29
N TRP A 102 -3.31 11.51 6.94
CA TRP A 102 -3.37 10.06 6.73
C TRP A 102 -3.06 9.31 8.04
N LYS A 103 -3.78 8.22 8.29
CA LYS A 103 -3.58 7.35 9.44
C LYS A 103 -3.43 5.91 8.98
N VAL A 104 -2.40 5.22 9.49
CA VAL A 104 -2.23 3.77 9.29
C VAL A 104 -3.30 3.01 10.07
N MET A 105 -4.01 2.14 9.36
CA MET A 105 -5.08 1.29 9.89
C MET A 105 -4.59 -0.12 10.20
N THR A 106 -3.70 -0.64 9.37
CA THR A 106 -3.04 -1.93 9.55
C THR A 106 -1.80 -2.01 8.67
N ALA A 107 -0.89 -2.92 8.99
CA ALA A 107 0.33 -3.18 8.25
C ALA A 107 0.72 -4.66 8.39
N GLY A 108 1.48 -5.17 7.43
CA GLY A 108 1.96 -6.54 7.47
C GLY A 108 2.99 -6.87 6.41
N ILE A 109 3.60 -8.05 6.53
CA ILE A 109 4.43 -8.66 5.49
C ILE A 109 3.55 -9.66 4.74
N GLY A 110 3.47 -9.51 3.43
CA GLY A 110 2.57 -10.26 2.55
C GLY A 110 1.97 -9.39 1.46
N ILE A 111 1.21 -10.05 0.60
CA ILE A 111 0.51 -9.42 -0.53
C ILE A 111 -0.93 -9.15 -0.08
N PRO A 112 -1.34 -7.88 0.15
CA PRO A 112 -2.69 -7.58 0.59
C PRO A 112 -3.67 -7.71 -0.58
N GLU A 113 -4.79 -8.39 -0.34
CA GLU A 113 -5.92 -8.48 -1.25
C GLU A 113 -7.18 -7.99 -0.52
N LEU A 114 -7.83 -6.97 -1.07
CA LEU A 114 -9.12 -6.48 -0.56
C LEU A 114 -10.22 -7.43 -1.02
N LEU A 115 -10.94 -8.03 -0.08
CA LEU A 115 -12.01 -8.97 -0.36
C LEU A 115 -13.36 -8.26 -0.46
N ALA A 116 -14.32 -8.94 -1.10
CA ALA A 116 -15.70 -8.47 -1.17
C ALA A 116 -16.45 -8.53 0.19
N THR A 117 -16.00 -9.40 1.11
CA THR A 117 -16.56 -9.48 2.48
C THR A 117 -16.10 -8.28 3.30
N ARG A 118 -16.95 -7.82 4.23
CA ARG A 118 -16.72 -6.57 4.95
C ARG A 118 -16.86 -6.73 6.46
N GLY A 119 -16.13 -5.89 7.19
CA GLY A 119 -16.21 -5.73 8.64
C GLY A 119 -17.11 -4.57 9.05
N SER A 120 -16.83 -4.01 10.23
CA SER A 120 -17.48 -2.79 10.69
C SER A 120 -17.21 -1.62 9.72
N ASP A 121 -18.03 -0.58 9.78
CA ASP A 121 -17.88 0.65 8.97
C ASP A 121 -17.69 0.38 7.46
N ASN A 122 -18.19 -0.76 6.99
CA ASN A 122 -18.11 -1.21 5.61
C ASN A 122 -16.67 -1.39 5.07
N PHE A 123 -15.65 -1.48 5.94
CA PHE A 123 -14.28 -1.77 5.48
C PHE A 123 -14.16 -3.19 4.92
N PRO A 124 -13.46 -3.40 3.79
CA PRO A 124 -13.20 -4.73 3.27
C PRO A 124 -12.36 -5.56 4.24
N ASP A 125 -12.63 -6.87 4.29
CA ASP A 125 -11.67 -7.82 4.83
C ASP A 125 -10.41 -7.83 3.94
N ILE A 126 -9.25 -8.10 4.54
CA ILE A 126 -7.97 -8.16 3.82
C ILE A 126 -7.38 -9.56 3.98
N GLN A 127 -7.21 -10.27 2.87
CA GLN A 127 -6.38 -11.47 2.83
C GLN A 127 -4.92 -11.05 2.70
N VAL A 128 -4.03 -11.60 3.53
CA VAL A 128 -2.59 -11.34 3.45
C VAL A 128 -1.89 -12.56 2.86
N GLY A 129 -1.68 -12.52 1.55
CA GLY A 129 -1.07 -13.59 0.78
C GLY A 129 0.45 -13.70 0.96
N GLY A 130 0.99 -14.77 0.39
CA GLY A 130 2.42 -15.09 0.37
C GLY A 130 2.64 -16.49 -0.22
N PRO A 131 3.80 -17.10 -0.05
CA PRO A 131 4.03 -18.48 -0.45
C PRO A 131 3.13 -19.46 0.32
N GLY A 132 2.73 -20.52 -0.37
CA GLY A 132 1.98 -21.62 0.24
C GLY A 132 0.47 -21.48 0.08
N PHE A 133 -0.24 -21.94 1.10
CA PHE A 133 -1.69 -22.11 1.10
C PHE A 133 -2.19 -21.74 2.49
N CYS A 134 -3.43 -21.26 2.58
CA CYS A 134 -4.08 -20.86 3.83
C CYS A 134 -3.54 -19.55 4.44
N PHE A 135 -4.10 -18.45 3.98
CA PHE A 135 -3.68 -17.09 4.34
C PHE A 135 -4.57 -16.49 5.42
N PRO A 136 -4.01 -15.68 6.33
CA PRO A 136 -4.82 -14.96 7.30
C PRO A 136 -5.67 -13.91 6.60
N VAL A 137 -6.93 -13.83 7.02
CA VAL A 137 -7.84 -12.75 6.68
C VAL A 137 -8.04 -11.89 7.92
N VAL A 138 -7.72 -10.62 7.81
CA VAL A 138 -7.97 -9.63 8.86
C VAL A 138 -9.23 -8.85 8.56
N ARG A 139 -10.01 -8.55 9.60
CA ARG A 139 -11.27 -7.82 9.53
C ARG A 139 -11.21 -6.59 10.43
N TRP A 140 -11.72 -5.47 9.93
CA TRP A 140 -11.94 -4.28 10.74
C TRP A 140 -13.04 -4.52 11.79
N SER A 141 -12.69 -4.33 13.07
CA SER A 141 -13.63 -4.52 14.19
C SER A 141 -14.33 -3.24 14.64
N GLY A 142 -14.14 -2.10 13.97
CA GLY A 142 -14.61 -0.77 14.40
C GLY A 142 -13.53 0.08 15.08
N GLY A 143 -12.31 -0.45 15.24
CA GLY A 143 -11.20 0.28 15.86
C GLY A 143 -9.81 -0.23 15.44
N GLU A 144 -9.69 -1.50 15.08
CA GLU A 144 -8.48 -2.09 14.54
C GLU A 144 -8.81 -3.27 13.60
N TYR A 145 -7.89 -3.63 12.72
CA TYR A 145 -7.96 -4.88 11.98
C TYR A 145 -7.48 -6.04 12.86
N LYS A 146 -8.29 -7.09 13.00
CA LYS A 146 -7.96 -8.31 13.75
C LYS A 146 -7.98 -9.53 12.86
N LEU A 147 -7.17 -10.53 13.18
CA LEU A 147 -7.30 -11.84 12.59
C LEU A 147 -8.74 -12.33 12.77
N HIS A 148 -9.38 -12.69 11.66
CA HIS A 148 -10.77 -13.12 11.64
C HIS A 148 -10.91 -14.58 11.24
N ARG A 149 -10.21 -15.01 10.19
CA ARG A 149 -10.19 -16.40 9.71
C ARG A 149 -8.91 -16.66 8.93
N HIS A 150 -8.73 -17.90 8.50
CA HIS A 150 -7.79 -18.23 7.43
C HIS A 150 -8.56 -18.80 6.24
N GLU A 151 -8.12 -18.48 5.03
CA GLU A 151 -8.71 -19.02 3.82
C GLU A 151 -7.70 -19.22 2.68
N TYR A 152 -8.11 -19.98 1.68
CA TYR A 152 -7.41 -20.10 0.41
C TYR A 152 -8.47 -20.19 -0.70
N GLU A 153 -8.37 -19.30 -1.70
CA GLU A 153 -9.37 -19.19 -2.78
C GLU A 153 -10.81 -19.06 -2.25
N GLY A 154 -10.99 -18.26 -1.19
CA GLY A 154 -12.29 -18.02 -0.54
C GLY A 154 -12.83 -19.21 0.28
N LYS A 155 -12.06 -20.29 0.44
CA LYS A 155 -12.45 -21.46 1.24
C LYS A 155 -11.75 -21.46 2.60
N PRO A 156 -12.47 -21.71 3.71
CA PRO A 156 -11.86 -21.83 5.03
C PRO A 156 -10.77 -22.91 5.05
N CYS A 157 -9.72 -22.65 5.81
CA CYS A 157 -8.60 -23.58 5.98
C CYS A 157 -8.00 -23.44 7.38
N SER A 158 -7.06 -24.32 7.71
CA SER A 158 -6.27 -24.24 8.95
C SER A 158 -4.79 -24.24 8.60
N PRO A 159 -4.02 -23.25 9.06
CA PRO A 159 -2.57 -23.25 8.83
C PRO A 159 -1.93 -24.44 9.55
N PRO A 160 -0.82 -24.98 9.03
CA PRO A 160 -0.03 -25.97 9.76
C PRO A 160 0.35 -25.43 11.14
N ARG A 161 0.33 -26.30 12.16
CA ARG A 161 0.82 -25.94 13.50
C ARG A 161 2.34 -25.93 13.53
#